data_AF-A0A5C7UPC9-F1
#
_entry.id   AF-A0A5C7UPC9-F1
#
_cell.length_a   1.000
_cell.length_b   1.000
_cell.length_c   1.000
_cell.angle_alpha   90.00
_cell.angle_beta   90.00
_cell.angle_gamma   90.00
#
_symmetry.space_group_name_H-M   'P 1'
#
loop_
_entity.id
_entity.type
_entity.pdbx_description
1 polymer ?
#
loop_
_entity_poly.entity_id
_entity_poly.type
_entity_poly.pdbx_seq_one_letter_code
_entity_poly.pdbx_strand_id
1 'polypeptide(L)'
;MAHKKGAGSSRNGRESHSKRLGIKIFGGQSAIAGNIIVRQRGTKHHPDKNVGIGKDHTLFALTDGTVVFKKKINSKSYVSIIPFPLNQSVEESGTKAEASVAAAVANEVPLVNEDVTGETSTKKKATKVKKESIIKTDTQVEE
;
A
#
# COMPACT_ATOMS: atom_id res chain seq x y z
N MET A 1 2.80 2.77 66.39
CA MET A 1 2.10 2.34 65.17
C MET A 1 2.06 3.51 64.20
N ALA A 2 2.60 3.35 62.99
CA ALA A 2 2.54 4.40 61.97
C ALA A 2 1.16 4.38 61.30
N HIS A 3 0.46 5.52 61.33
CA HIS A 3 -0.88 5.65 60.76
C HIS A 3 -0.85 5.66 59.22
N LYS A 4 -1.92 5.08 58.66
CA LYS A 4 -2.38 5.06 57.28
C LYS A 4 -1.27 5.00 56.22
N LYS A 5 -0.99 3.78 55.74
CA LYS A 5 -0.48 3.63 54.36
C LYS A 5 -1.57 4.15 53.43
N GLY A 6 -1.45 5.42 53.02
CA GLY A 6 -2.23 5.98 51.93
C GLY A 6 -1.90 5.18 50.69
N ALA A 7 -2.68 4.14 50.41
CA ALA A 7 -2.65 3.43 49.15
C ALA A 7 -3.23 4.37 48.09
N GLY A 8 -2.41 5.29 47.60
CA GLY A 8 -2.70 5.98 46.35
C GLY A 8 -2.79 4.93 45.27
N SER A 9 -3.92 4.87 44.56
CA SER A 9 -4.04 4.06 43.35
C SER A 9 -3.00 4.55 42.35
N SER A 10 -1.86 3.86 42.23
CA SER A 10 -0.89 4.14 41.18
C SER A 10 -1.54 3.77 39.85
N ARG A 11 -1.90 4.78 39.05
CA ARG A 11 -2.50 4.58 37.73
C ARG A 11 -1.39 4.32 36.72
N ASN A 12 -1.12 3.06 36.46
CA ASN A 12 -0.24 2.62 35.37
C ASN A 12 -1.01 2.78 34.05
N GLY A 13 -0.88 3.94 33.40
CA GLY A 13 -1.61 4.28 32.17
C GLY A 13 -0.78 5.04 31.12
N ARG A 14 0.55 4.95 31.19
CA ARG A 14 1.45 5.56 30.19
C ARG A 14 1.76 4.53 29.12
N GLU A 15 1.32 4.79 27.90
CA GLU A 15 1.68 4.01 26.71
C GLU A 15 2.13 4.95 25.60
N SER A 16 2.98 4.42 24.72
CA SER A 16 3.49 5.08 23.53
C SER A 16 2.66 4.73 22.30
N HIS A 17 2.58 5.64 21.34
CA HIS A 17 1.97 5.33 20.04
C HIS A 17 2.77 4.26 19.29
N SER A 18 2.05 3.34 18.63
CA SER A 18 2.63 2.32 17.76
C SER A 18 3.54 2.94 16.69
N LYS A 19 4.72 2.35 16.51
CA LYS A 19 5.75 2.83 15.57
C LYS A 19 5.59 2.25 14.16
N ARG A 20 4.52 1.49 13.89
CA ARG A 20 4.19 0.92 12.56
C ARG A 20 5.35 0.16 11.92
N LEU A 21 6.13 -0.55 12.76
CA LEU A 21 7.20 -1.44 12.33
C LEU A 21 6.64 -2.64 11.55
N GLY A 22 7.52 -3.43 10.95
CA GLY A 22 7.18 -4.65 10.22
C GLY A 22 7.61 -4.61 8.76
N ILE A 23 7.28 -5.72 8.08
CA ILE A 23 7.51 -5.93 6.65
C ILE A 23 6.51 -5.07 5.87
N LYS A 24 6.99 -4.45 4.79
CA LYS A 24 6.22 -3.60 3.88
C LYS A 24 6.04 -4.25 2.52
N ILE A 25 7.08 -4.91 2.01
CA ILE A 25 7.05 -5.69 0.78
C ILE A 25 7.41 -7.14 1.13
N PHE A 26 6.53 -8.06 0.76
CA PHE A 26 6.69 -9.48 1.04
C PHE A 26 7.55 -10.18 -0.02
N GLY A 27 7.97 -11.41 0.28
CA GLY A 27 8.68 -12.23 -0.69
C GLY A 27 7.81 -12.54 -1.91
N GLY A 28 8.39 -12.47 -3.10
CA GLY A 28 7.70 -12.65 -4.38
C GLY A 28 7.05 -11.39 -4.95
N GLN A 29 7.09 -10.26 -4.23
CA GLN A 29 6.59 -8.99 -4.73
C GLN A 29 7.70 -8.17 -5.41
N SER A 30 7.30 -7.35 -6.38
CA SER A 30 8.18 -6.39 -7.05
C SER A 30 8.50 -5.21 -6.13
N ALA A 31 9.77 -4.82 -6.08
CA ALA A 31 10.25 -3.61 -5.45
C ALA A 31 10.98 -2.74 -6.48
N ILE A 32 10.81 -1.43 -6.36
CA ILE A 32 11.56 -0.41 -7.08
C ILE A 32 12.73 0.03 -6.18
N ALA A 33 13.83 0.50 -6.77
CA ALA A 33 14.94 1.11 -6.07
C ALA A 33 14.45 2.22 -5.12
N GLY A 34 14.95 2.21 -3.89
CA GLY A 34 14.52 3.11 -2.81
C GLY A 34 13.32 2.63 -2.00
N ASN A 35 12.57 1.62 -2.45
CA ASN A 35 11.44 1.11 -1.67
C ASN A 35 11.88 0.50 -0.33
N ILE A 36 11.12 0.79 0.72
CA ILE A 36 11.34 0.18 2.04
C ILE A 36 10.75 -1.23 2.03
N ILE A 37 11.58 -2.22 2.38
CA ILE A 37 11.17 -3.62 2.47
C ILE A 37 10.75 -3.97 3.90
N VAL A 38 11.54 -3.56 4.89
CA VAL A 38 11.28 -3.87 6.31
C VAL A 38 11.67 -2.70 7.20
N ARG A 39 10.77 -2.28 8.09
CA ARG A 39 11.09 -1.40 9.23
C ARG A 39 11.21 -2.23 10.49
N GLN A 40 12.37 -2.21 11.15
CA GLN A 40 12.64 -3.08 12.29
C GLN A 40 13.33 -2.35 13.43
N ARG A 41 13.43 -3.03 14.58
CA ARG A 41 14.27 -2.64 15.71
C ARG A 41 15.32 -3.72 15.87
N GLY A 42 16.59 -3.32 15.75
CA GLY A 42 17.69 -4.25 15.50
C GLY A 42 17.57 -4.96 14.14
N THR A 43 18.48 -5.89 13.87
CA THR A 43 18.54 -6.64 12.61
C THR A 43 17.91 -8.02 12.75
N LYS A 44 16.57 -8.08 12.70
CA LYS A 44 15.86 -9.37 12.61
C LYS A 44 16.04 -9.99 11.22
N HIS A 45 15.90 -9.16 10.20
CA HIS A 45 16.23 -9.45 8.82
C HIS A 45 17.54 -8.76 8.46
N HIS A 46 18.46 -9.51 7.85
CA HIS A 46 19.77 -9.02 7.45
C HIS A 46 19.75 -8.68 5.95
N PRO A 47 20.45 -7.62 5.52
CA PRO A 47 20.63 -7.36 4.10
C PRO A 47 21.50 -8.44 3.47
N ASP A 48 21.25 -8.74 2.19
CA ASP A 48 22.08 -9.58 1.35
C ASP A 48 22.32 -8.83 0.01
N LYS A 49 22.07 -9.44 -1.14
CA LYS A 49 22.29 -8.81 -2.45
C LYS A 49 21.24 -7.75 -2.78
N ASN A 50 21.67 -6.60 -3.30
CA ASN A 50 20.83 -5.50 -3.80
C ASN A 50 19.90 -4.85 -2.75
N VAL A 51 20.24 -4.97 -1.48
CA VAL A 51 19.48 -4.40 -0.36
C VAL A 51 20.43 -3.60 0.54
N GLY A 52 20.04 -2.36 0.83
CA GLY A 52 20.76 -1.48 1.76
C GLY A 52 20.18 -1.54 3.17
N ILE A 53 20.99 -1.12 4.16
CA ILE A 53 20.57 -0.96 5.56
C ILE A 53 20.71 0.51 5.99
N GLY A 54 19.64 1.07 6.56
CA GLY A 54 19.64 2.42 7.11
C GLY A 54 20.13 2.49 8.55
N LYS A 55 20.27 3.72 9.10
CA LYS A 55 20.70 3.96 10.49
C LYS A 55 19.79 3.28 11.53
N ASP A 56 18.49 3.20 11.28
CA ASP A 56 17.53 2.53 12.16
C ASP A 56 17.33 1.03 11.83
N HIS A 57 18.25 0.44 11.08
CA HIS A 57 18.20 -0.94 10.56
C HIS A 57 17.05 -1.22 9.59
N THR A 58 16.41 -0.18 9.05
CA THR A 58 15.44 -0.32 7.95
C THR A 58 16.13 -0.88 6.72
N LEU A 59 15.52 -1.88 6.09
CA LEU A 59 15.99 -2.47 4.84
C LEU A 59 15.28 -1.81 3.66
N PHE A 60 16.05 -1.39 2.66
CA PHE A 60 15.54 -0.76 1.43
C PHE A 60 16.17 -1.35 0.18
N ALA A 61 15.45 -1.30 -0.93
CA ALA A 61 15.89 -1.80 -2.23
C ALA A 61 16.94 -0.88 -2.86
N LEU A 62 18.01 -1.45 -3.41
CA LEU A 62 18.99 -0.70 -4.21
C LEU A 62 18.70 -0.77 -5.71
N THR A 63 18.04 -1.83 -6.16
CA THR A 63 17.71 -2.08 -7.56
C THR A 63 16.25 -2.53 -7.69
N ASP A 64 15.68 -2.35 -8.88
CA ASP A 64 14.36 -2.85 -9.22
C ASP A 64 14.40 -4.38 -9.36
N GLY A 65 13.41 -5.09 -8.82
CA GLY A 65 13.42 -6.54 -8.85
C GLY A 65 12.37 -7.22 -7.96
N THR A 66 12.45 -8.54 -7.85
CA THR A 66 11.62 -9.33 -6.93
C THR A 66 12.31 -9.50 -5.58
N VAL A 67 11.60 -9.23 -4.48
CA VAL A 67 12.11 -9.44 -3.12
C VAL A 67 12.08 -10.93 -2.77
N VAL A 68 13.18 -11.45 -2.22
CA VAL A 68 13.29 -12.84 -1.75
C VAL A 68 13.84 -12.88 -0.33
N PHE A 69 13.16 -13.62 0.53
CA PHE A 69 13.60 -13.93 1.90
C PHE A 69 14.20 -15.33 1.93
N LYS A 70 15.44 -15.46 2.42
CA LYS A 70 16.12 -16.76 2.59
C LYS A 70 16.59 -16.90 4.03
N LYS A 71 16.39 -18.08 4.62
CA LYS A 71 17.00 -18.42 5.91
C LYS A 71 18.36 -19.08 5.64
N LYS A 72 19.41 -18.64 6.32
CA LYS A 72 20.76 -19.22 6.23
C LYS A 72 21.14 -19.85 7.59
N ILE A 73 22.45 -20.05 7.80
CA ILE A 73 23.03 -20.61 9.03
C ILE A 73 22.51 -19.86 10.26
N ASN A 74 22.33 -20.60 11.36
CA ASN A 74 21.81 -20.08 12.63
C ASN A 74 20.39 -19.49 12.53
N SER A 75 19.58 -19.99 11.59
CA SER A 75 18.18 -19.58 11.38
C SER A 75 17.98 -18.07 11.12
N LYS A 76 19.05 -17.36 10.75
CA LYS A 76 18.99 -15.92 10.44
C LYS A 76 18.35 -15.71 9.07
N SER A 77 17.44 -14.73 9.01
CA SER A 77 16.75 -14.37 7.77
C SER A 77 17.54 -13.29 7.03
N TYR A 78 17.74 -13.51 5.73
CA TYR A 78 18.42 -12.63 4.80
C TYR A 78 17.46 -12.18 3.71
N VAL A 79 17.56 -10.92 3.29
CA VAL A 79 16.71 -10.31 2.26
C VAL A 79 17.58 -9.95 1.08
N SER A 80 17.20 -10.45 -0.09
CA SER A 80 17.87 -10.17 -1.37
C SER A 80 16.84 -9.75 -2.41
N ILE A 81 17.24 -8.92 -3.37
CA ILE A 81 16.43 -8.61 -4.55
C ILE A 81 17.04 -9.28 -5.78
N ILE A 82 16.20 -10.04 -6.50
CA ILE A 82 16.54 -10.59 -7.82
C ILE A 82 16.16 -9.51 -8.84
N PRO A 83 17.12 -8.89 -9.53
CA PRO A 83 16.83 -7.80 -10.43
C PRO A 83 16.02 -8.29 -11.64
N PHE A 84 15.08 -7.46 -12.10
CA PHE A 84 14.46 -7.67 -13.40
C PHE A 84 15.42 -7.14 -14.47
N PRO A 85 15.72 -7.90 -15.54
CA PRO A 85 16.38 -7.31 -16.68
C PRO A 85 15.48 -6.21 -17.24
N LEU A 86 16.06 -5.03 -17.47
CA LEU A 86 15.38 -4.00 -18.23
C LEU A 86 15.10 -4.58 -19.61
N ASN A 87 13.83 -4.77 -19.95
CA ASN A 87 13.42 -5.22 -21.27
C ASN A 87 13.99 -4.24 -22.31
N GLN A 88 15.02 -4.67 -23.04
CA GLN A 88 15.44 -4.06 -24.28
C GLN A 88 14.35 -4.33 -25.32
N SER A 89 13.32 -3.50 -25.32
CA SER A 89 12.30 -3.48 -26.37
C SER A 89 11.97 -2.04 -26.77
N VAL A 90 13.03 -1.26 -27.01
CA VAL A 90 12.98 -0.07 -27.86
C VAL A 90 14.18 -0.15 -28.82
N GLU A 91 14.26 -1.25 -29.56
CA GLU A 91 15.04 -1.33 -30.80
C GLU A 91 14.01 -1.21 -31.95
N GLU A 92 14.21 -0.20 -32.79
CA GLU A 92 14.05 -0.30 -34.25
C GLU A 92 12.65 -0.51 -34.85
N SER A 93 11.83 0.55 -34.89
CA SER A 93 11.09 0.87 -36.13
C SER A 93 10.92 2.38 -36.26
N GLY A 94 11.65 2.97 -37.22
CA GLY A 94 11.42 4.36 -37.62
C GLY A 94 12.66 5.21 -37.88
N THR A 95 13.57 4.77 -38.76
CA THR A 95 14.36 5.73 -39.54
C THR A 95 14.20 5.45 -41.03
N LYS A 96 13.31 6.23 -41.67
CA LYS A 96 13.55 7.01 -42.92
C LYS A 96 12.22 7.44 -43.54
N ALA A 97 11.92 8.74 -43.40
CA ALA A 97 11.45 9.58 -44.51
C ALA A 97 11.76 11.03 -44.15
N GLU A 98 12.73 11.59 -44.86
CA GLU A 98 13.06 13.02 -44.85
C GLU A 98 11.98 13.82 -45.58
N ALA A 99 11.68 14.99 -45.02
CA ALA A 99 11.40 16.29 -45.64
C ALA A 99 10.48 16.45 -46.89
N SER A 100 9.70 17.53 -46.78
CA SER A 100 9.09 18.38 -47.84
C SER A 100 7.73 17.96 -48.41
N VAL A 101 6.67 18.76 -48.15
CA VAL A 101 5.88 19.54 -49.13
C VAL A 101 5.06 20.61 -48.36
N ALA A 102 4.87 21.76 -49.01
CA ALA A 102 4.45 23.05 -48.52
C ALA A 102 2.93 23.29 -48.37
N ALA A 103 2.64 24.38 -47.64
CA ALA A 103 1.65 25.45 -47.92
C ALA A 103 0.12 25.20 -47.80
N ALA A 104 -0.50 26.05 -46.95
CA ALA A 104 -1.83 26.71 -47.04
C ALA A 104 -3.08 25.78 -47.08
N VAL A 105 -4.24 26.08 -46.47
CA VAL A 105 -5.04 27.31 -46.48
C VAL A 105 -5.98 27.30 -45.25
N ALA A 106 -6.33 28.51 -44.80
CA ALA A 106 -7.33 28.83 -43.80
C ALA A 106 -8.74 28.29 -44.07
N ASN A 107 -9.54 28.11 -43.01
CA ASN A 107 -10.89 28.68 -42.93
C ASN A 107 -11.41 28.65 -41.48
N GLU A 108 -11.53 29.86 -40.93
CA GLU A 108 -12.59 30.40 -40.06
C GLU A 108 -13.19 29.56 -38.89
N VAL A 109 -12.84 30.04 -37.68
CA VAL A 109 -13.64 30.22 -36.44
C VAL A 109 -15.10 30.68 -36.75
N PRO A 110 -16.12 30.71 -35.85
CA PRO A 110 -16.11 30.50 -34.39
C PRO A 110 -17.42 29.93 -33.74
N LEU A 111 -17.48 30.01 -32.39
CA LEU A 111 -18.66 30.06 -31.48
C LEU A 111 -19.27 28.69 -31.09
N VAL A 112 -19.53 28.34 -29.83
CA VAL A 112 -19.97 29.14 -28.67
C VAL A 112 -19.56 28.46 -27.34
N ASN A 113 -19.05 29.25 -26.39
CA ASN A 113 -19.20 29.01 -24.96
C ASN A 113 -20.28 29.99 -24.46
N GLU A 114 -21.31 29.50 -23.76
CA GLU A 114 -22.07 30.26 -22.76
C GLU A 114 -22.49 29.31 -21.63
N ASP A 115 -21.69 29.35 -20.56
CA ASP A 115 -22.11 29.76 -19.22
C ASP A 115 -23.54 29.48 -18.69
N VAL A 116 -23.55 28.88 -17.49
CA VAL A 116 -24.17 29.39 -16.24
C VAL A 116 -25.49 28.77 -15.70
N THR A 117 -25.47 28.62 -14.37
CA THR A 117 -26.52 28.29 -13.37
C THR A 117 -26.97 26.83 -13.29
N GLY A 118 -26.94 26.11 -12.16
CA GLY A 118 -26.96 26.50 -10.75
C GLY A 118 -28.36 26.31 -10.19
N GLU A 119 -28.65 25.15 -9.56
CA GLU A 119 -29.65 25.07 -8.49
C GLU A 119 -29.55 23.77 -7.67
N THR A 120 -29.53 23.98 -6.36
CA THR A 120 -29.62 23.03 -5.26
C THR A 120 -31.00 22.39 -5.15
N SER A 121 -31.09 21.12 -4.73
CA SER A 121 -32.24 20.68 -3.92
C SER A 121 -31.89 19.58 -2.91
N THR A 122 -32.56 19.70 -1.78
CA THR A 122 -32.29 19.16 -0.45
C THR A 122 -33.19 17.98 -0.09
N LYS A 123 -32.68 17.09 0.79
CA LYS A 123 -33.36 16.32 1.86
C LYS A 123 -34.77 15.72 1.62
N LYS A 124 -34.88 14.39 1.82
CA LYS A 124 -35.66 13.70 2.89
C LYS A 124 -35.49 12.18 2.72
N LYS A 125 -34.98 11.42 3.69
CA LYS A 125 -35.58 10.93 4.95
C LYS A 125 -36.28 9.56 4.74
N ALA A 126 -35.63 8.54 5.31
CA ALA A 126 -36.13 7.33 5.97
C ALA A 126 -37.39 6.63 5.43
N THR A 127 -37.31 5.30 5.24
CA THR A 127 -38.25 4.40 5.92
C THR A 127 -37.70 2.99 6.11
N LYS A 128 -37.84 2.52 7.35
CA LYS A 128 -37.72 1.14 7.84
C LYS A 128 -39.09 0.50 7.68
N VAL A 129 -39.20 -0.65 7.02
CA VAL A 129 -40.37 -1.53 7.17
C VAL A 129 -39.89 -2.93 7.53
N LYS A 130 -40.55 -3.46 8.55
CA LYS A 130 -40.30 -4.66 9.34
C LYS A 130 -41.52 -5.57 9.15
N LYS A 131 -41.33 -6.87 9.38
CA LYS A 131 -42.35 -7.94 9.61
C LYS A 131 -43.05 -8.45 8.35
N GLU A 132 -43.41 -9.73 8.20
CA GLU A 132 -43.39 -10.92 9.06
C GLU A 132 -43.78 -12.14 8.21
N SER A 133 -43.29 -13.33 8.57
CA SER A 133 -44.06 -14.61 8.69
C SER A 133 -43.04 -15.77 8.70
N ILE A 134 -42.71 -16.39 9.85
CA ILE A 134 -43.48 -17.44 10.52
C ILE A 134 -43.78 -18.61 9.58
N ILE A 135 -42.95 -19.66 9.62
CA ILE A 135 -43.39 -21.06 9.69
C ILE A 135 -42.48 -21.78 10.70
N LYS A 136 -43.07 -22.20 11.83
CA LYS A 136 -42.57 -23.20 12.77
C LYS A 136 -43.16 -24.57 12.39
N THR A 137 -42.66 -25.61 13.07
CA THR A 137 -43.10 -27.02 13.22
C THR A 137 -42.27 -28.00 12.39
N ASP A 138 -41.79 -29.14 12.85
CA ASP A 138 -41.73 -29.81 14.16
C ASP A 138 -40.89 -31.10 13.97
N THR A 139 -40.81 -31.95 15.01
CA THR A 139 -40.37 -33.38 15.05
C THR A 139 -38.87 -33.66 15.19
N GLN A 140 -38.32 -33.89 16.40
CA GLN A 140 -38.41 -35.02 17.37
C GLN A 140 -37.47 -36.20 17.02
N VAL A 141 -36.38 -36.43 17.80
CA VAL A 141 -36.16 -37.39 18.93
C VAL A 141 -35.89 -38.84 18.47
N GLU A 142 -34.89 -39.46 19.12
CA GLU A 142 -34.50 -40.89 19.21
C GLU A 142 -33.53 -41.37 18.09
N GLU A 143 -32.43 -42.08 18.37
CA GLU A 143 -31.97 -42.89 19.51
C GLU A 143 -30.42 -42.78 19.65
#